data_AF-W7UI88-F1
#
_entry.id   AF-W7UI88-F1
#
_cell.length_a   1.000
_cell.length_b   1.000
_cell.length_c   1.000
_cell.angle_alpha   90.00
_cell.angle_beta   90.00
_cell.angle_gamma   90.00
#
_symmetry.space_group_name_H-M   'P 1'
#
loop_
_entity.id
_entity.type
_entity.pdbx_description
1 polymer ?
#
loop_
_entity_poly.entity_id
_entity_poly.type
_entity_poly.pdbx_seq_one_letter_code
_entity_poly.pdbx_strand_id
1 'polypeptide(L)'
;MKTMKKVLIGILAVPLFLILFEIFGMIINHASTCIQTNRLRHDIVDAIPNTEIISVESQTGNTTGTGNHVDCLTQITFTSNLSLSDVRDKMDDTYEWNDLSCYVEETNKAGEYLFFLRKRAPFADNIEGH
;
A
#
# COMPACT_ATOMS: atom_id res chain seq x y z
N MET A 1 37.74 -33.85 -4.72
CA MET A 1 36.36 -34.10 -5.20
C MET A 1 35.25 -33.67 -4.22
N LYS A 2 35.29 -34.04 -2.94
CA LYS A 2 34.24 -33.65 -1.96
C LYS A 2 34.09 -32.12 -1.79
N THR A 3 35.19 -31.37 -1.75
CA THR A 3 35.16 -29.90 -1.61
C THR A 3 34.59 -29.20 -2.85
N MET A 4 34.98 -29.62 -4.07
CA MET A 4 34.40 -29.06 -5.31
C MET A 4 32.90 -29.33 -5.43
N LYS A 5 32.42 -30.51 -5.01
CA LYS A 5 30.97 -30.80 -4.98
C LYS A 5 30.22 -29.85 -4.04
N LYS A 6 30.79 -29.56 -2.85
CA LYS A 6 30.19 -28.60 -1.90
C LYS A 6 30.17 -27.17 -2.46
N VAL A 7 31.25 -26.74 -3.12
CA VAL A 7 31.31 -25.42 -3.77
C VAL A 7 30.25 -25.30 -4.87
N LEU A 8 30.12 -26.32 -5.72
CA LEU A 8 29.10 -26.34 -6.78
C LEU A 8 27.67 -26.31 -6.22
N ILE A 9 27.40 -27.06 -5.15
CA ILE A 9 26.10 -27.01 -4.45
C ILE A 9 25.86 -25.61 -3.89
N GLY A 10 26.86 -24.97 -3.27
CA GLY A 10 26.76 -23.61 -2.77
C GLY A 10 26.40 -22.61 -3.88
N ILE A 11 27.10 -22.69 -5.02
CA ILE A 11 26.83 -21.82 -6.18
C ILE A 11 25.41 -22.01 -6.70
N LEU A 12 24.87 -23.23 -6.71
CA LEU A 12 23.50 -23.50 -7.14
C LEU A 12 22.44 -23.12 -6.09
N ALA A 13 22.78 -23.18 -4.80
CA ALA A 13 21.86 -22.86 -3.72
C ALA A 13 21.63 -21.35 -3.56
N VAL A 14 22.64 -20.52 -3.84
CA VAL A 14 22.54 -19.06 -3.76
C VAL A 14 21.41 -18.48 -4.62
N PRO A 15 21.31 -18.72 -5.93
CA PRO A 15 20.24 -18.17 -6.75
C PRO A 15 18.86 -18.68 -6.31
N LEU A 16 18.75 -19.94 -5.87
CA LEU A 16 17.50 -20.47 -5.33
C LEU A 16 17.07 -19.73 -4.06
N PHE A 17 18.01 -19.46 -3.16
CA PHE A 17 17.76 -18.68 -1.95
C PHE A 17 17.32 -17.26 -2.28
N LEU A 18 17.94 -16.61 -3.27
CA LEU A 18 17.54 -15.28 -3.71
C LEU A 18 16.10 -15.28 -4.25
N ILE A 19 15.72 -16.27 -5.05
CA ILE A 19 14.33 -16.41 -5.53
C ILE A 19 13.34 -16.59 -4.37
N LEU A 20 13.69 -17.37 -3.35
CA LEU A 20 12.84 -17.54 -2.16
C LEU A 20 12.71 -16.22 -1.37
N PHE A 21 13.78 -15.43 -1.31
CA PHE A 21 13.77 -14.12 -0.67
C PHE A 21 12.84 -13.14 -1.42
N GLU A 22 12.86 -13.13 -2.75
CA GLU A 22 11.92 -12.36 -3.57
C GLU A 22 10.46 -12.75 -3.27
N ILE A 23 10.15 -14.04 -3.28
CA ILE A 23 8.80 -14.55 -2.99
C ILE A 23 8.34 -14.14 -1.60
N PHE A 24 9.23 -14.24 -0.61
CA PHE A 24 8.93 -13.77 0.75
C PHE A 24 8.63 -12.27 0.78
N GLY A 25 9.45 -11.45 0.10
CA GLY A 25 9.23 -10.01 0.00
C GLY A 25 7.87 -9.68 -0.61
N MET A 26 7.48 -10.36 -1.71
CA MET A 26 6.16 -10.19 -2.32
C MET A 26 5.03 -10.48 -1.33
N ILE A 27 5.10 -11.60 -0.61
CA ILE A 27 4.08 -11.97 0.39
C ILE A 27 3.93 -10.87 1.46
N ILE A 28 5.05 -10.36 1.98
CA ILE A 28 5.02 -9.31 2.99
C ILE A 28 4.47 -8.00 2.44
N ASN A 29 4.79 -7.64 1.19
CA ASN A 29 4.27 -6.42 0.57
C ASN A 29 2.74 -6.49 0.41
N HIS A 30 2.20 -7.59 -0.10
CA HIS A 30 0.75 -7.78 -0.22
C HIS A 30 0.05 -7.80 1.14
N ALA A 31 0.66 -8.44 2.15
CA ALA A 31 0.14 -8.41 3.51
C ALA A 31 0.12 -6.97 4.07
N SER A 32 1.17 -6.19 3.82
CA SER A 32 1.28 -4.78 4.22
C SER A 32 0.20 -3.93 3.56
N THR A 33 -0.05 -4.09 2.26
CA THR A 33 -1.13 -3.41 1.54
C THR A 33 -2.50 -3.75 2.12
N CYS A 34 -2.74 -5.02 2.45
CA CYS A 34 -3.99 -5.45 3.09
C CYS A 34 -4.18 -4.82 4.47
N ILE A 35 -3.13 -4.81 5.30
CA ILE A 35 -3.15 -4.18 6.63
C ILE A 35 -3.39 -2.67 6.50
N GLN A 36 -2.70 -2.00 5.58
CA GLN A 36 -2.89 -0.57 5.31
C GLN A 36 -4.34 -0.27 4.93
N THR A 37 -4.89 -1.05 3.99
CA THR A 37 -6.26 -0.87 3.49
C THR A 37 -7.30 -1.05 4.60
N ASN A 38 -7.14 -2.10 5.41
CA ASN A 38 -8.06 -2.36 6.51
C ASN A 38 -7.98 -1.30 7.61
N ARG A 39 -6.77 -0.80 7.91
CA ARG A 39 -6.58 0.29 8.87
C ARG A 39 -7.24 1.57 8.37
N LEU A 40 -6.95 2.01 7.15
CA LEU A 40 -7.55 3.22 6.60
C LEU A 40 -9.08 3.13 6.56
N ARG A 41 -9.64 1.98 6.17
CA ARG A 41 -11.08 1.75 6.20
C ARG A 41 -11.64 1.89 7.62
N HIS A 42 -10.98 1.29 8.60
CA HIS A 42 -11.39 1.37 9.99
C HIS A 42 -11.34 2.81 10.50
N ASP A 43 -10.25 3.52 10.23
CA ASP A 43 -10.05 4.90 10.67
C ASP A 43 -11.10 5.84 10.07
N ILE A 44 -11.44 5.67 8.78
CA ILE A 44 -12.52 6.43 8.13
C ILE A 44 -13.86 6.20 8.85
N VAL A 45 -14.22 4.94 9.12
CA VAL A 45 -15.50 4.59 9.75
C VAL A 45 -15.57 5.06 11.21
N ASP A 46 -14.45 5.05 11.93
CA ASP A 46 -14.36 5.46 13.34
C ASP A 46 -14.35 6.99 13.49
N ALA A 47 -13.58 7.70 12.67
CA ALA A 47 -13.40 9.14 12.79
C ALA A 47 -14.53 9.95 12.14
N ILE A 48 -15.15 9.44 11.07
CA ILE A 48 -16.12 10.19 10.26
C ILE A 48 -17.53 9.64 10.51
N PRO A 49 -18.43 10.41 11.15
CA PRO A 49 -19.77 9.95 11.47
C PRO A 49 -20.66 9.84 10.23
N ASN A 50 -21.58 8.87 10.25
CA ASN A 50 -22.53 8.59 9.16
C ASN A 50 -21.87 8.32 7.80
N THR A 51 -20.71 7.68 7.82
CA THR A 51 -19.96 7.32 6.61
C THR A 51 -20.47 6.02 6.00
N GLU A 52 -20.60 5.99 4.67
CA GLU A 52 -20.79 4.78 3.89
C GLU A 52 -19.59 4.54 2.98
N ILE A 53 -19.01 3.33 3.00
CA ILE A 53 -17.92 2.95 2.11
C ILE A 53 -18.49 2.49 0.77
N ILE A 54 -18.18 3.22 -0.30
CA ILE A 54 -18.64 2.93 -1.67
C ILE A 54 -17.72 1.93 -2.36
N SER A 55 -16.41 2.19 -2.31
CA SER A 55 -15.41 1.32 -2.93
C SER A 55 -14.12 1.28 -2.11
N VAL A 56 -13.43 0.15 -2.22
CA VAL A 56 -12.12 -0.09 -1.62
C VAL A 56 -11.26 -0.72 -2.69
N GLU A 57 -10.22 -0.02 -3.09
CA GLU A 57 -9.24 -0.45 -4.08
C GLU A 57 -7.87 -0.48 -3.42
N SER A 58 -7.09 -1.52 -3.74
CA SER A 58 -5.75 -1.67 -3.21
C SER A 58 -4.84 -2.31 -4.22
N GLN A 59 -3.62 -1.82 -4.33
CA GLN A 59 -2.61 -2.32 -5.25
C GLN A 59 -1.26 -2.45 -4.55
N THR A 60 -0.55 -3.54 -4.85
CA THR A 60 0.85 -3.75 -4.48
C THR A 60 1.65 -3.82 -5.78
N GLY A 61 2.76 -3.08 -5.87
CA GLY A 61 3.65 -3.12 -7.05
C GLY A 61 4.17 -1.75 -7.43
N ASN A 62 4.67 -1.61 -8.65
CA ASN A 62 5.01 -0.31 -9.22
C ASN A 62 3.74 0.50 -9.54
N THR A 63 3.28 1.30 -8.59
CA THR A 63 2.00 2.05 -8.73
C THR A 63 2.14 3.33 -9.54
N THR A 64 3.37 3.76 -9.84
CA THR A 64 3.67 4.98 -10.60
C THR A 64 4.02 4.69 -12.07
N GLY A 65 4.31 3.44 -12.41
CA GLY A 65 4.75 3.00 -13.74
C GLY A 65 6.12 3.57 -14.18
N THR A 66 6.77 4.36 -13.33
CA THR A 66 8.04 5.05 -13.61
C THR A 66 9.08 4.84 -12.52
N GLY A 67 8.68 4.32 -11.36
CA GLY A 67 9.58 3.86 -10.32
C GLY A 67 10.17 2.48 -10.63
N ASN A 68 11.25 2.12 -9.93
CA ASN A 68 11.78 0.76 -9.83
C ASN A 68 11.60 0.24 -8.39
N HIS A 69 10.43 0.46 -7.81
CA HIS A 69 10.13 0.04 -6.44
C HIS A 69 8.66 -0.33 -6.27
N VAL A 70 8.39 -1.13 -5.24
CA VAL A 70 7.06 -1.52 -4.82
C VAL A 70 6.48 -0.51 -3.85
N ASP A 71 5.23 -0.13 -4.11
CA ASP A 71 4.36 0.62 -3.21
C ASP A 71 3.18 -0.22 -2.74
N CYS A 72 2.66 0.16 -1.58
CA CYS A 72 1.33 -0.19 -1.09
C CYS A 72 0.40 1.00 -1.36
N LEU A 73 -0.49 0.85 -2.35
CA LEU A 73 -1.52 1.82 -2.68
C LEU A 73 -2.87 1.37 -2.14
N THR A 74 -3.58 2.29 -1.50
CA THR A 74 -4.97 2.15 -1.05
C THR A 74 -5.76 3.35 -1.53
N GLN A 75 -6.94 3.10 -2.09
CA GLN A 75 -7.93 4.10 -2.47
C GLN A 75 -9.27 3.70 -1.87
N ILE A 76 -9.89 4.57 -1.07
CA ILE A 76 -11.21 4.33 -0.48
C ILE A 76 -12.14 5.46 -0.85
N THR A 77 -13.23 5.12 -1.54
CA THR A 77 -14.30 6.07 -1.82
C THR A 77 -15.39 5.91 -0.76
N PHE A 78 -15.80 7.00 -0.15
CA PHE A 78 -16.80 7.02 0.92
C PHE A 78 -17.69 8.25 0.87
N THR A 79 -18.86 8.18 1.48
CA THR A 79 -19.75 9.34 1.64
C THR A 79 -19.59 9.99 3.01
N SER A 80 -19.79 11.30 3.10
CA SER A 80 -19.92 12.00 4.37
C SER A 80 -20.76 13.27 4.22
N ASN A 81 -21.44 13.65 5.30
CA ASN A 81 -22.13 14.93 5.38
C ASN A 81 -21.22 16.08 5.84
N LEU A 82 -19.97 15.77 6.19
CA LEU A 82 -18.97 16.76 6.56
C LEU A 82 -18.43 17.48 5.33
N SER A 83 -17.86 18.68 5.54
CA SER A 83 -17.09 19.36 4.51
C SER A 83 -15.71 18.71 4.34
N LEU A 84 -15.05 18.94 3.20
CA LEU A 84 -13.69 18.43 2.95
C LEU A 84 -12.69 18.84 4.04
N SER A 85 -12.77 20.07 4.55
CA SER A 85 -11.90 20.54 5.64
C SER A 85 -12.16 19.76 6.92
N ASP A 86 -13.43 19.55 7.29
CA ASP A 86 -13.77 18.79 8.50
C ASP A 86 -13.33 17.32 8.40
N VAL A 87 -13.43 16.72 7.20
CA VAL A 87 -12.92 15.37 6.92
C VAL A 87 -11.42 15.30 7.15
N ARG A 88 -10.67 16.30 6.67
CA ARG A 88 -9.21 16.38 6.88
C ARG A 88 -8.87 16.60 8.35
N ASP A 89 -9.54 17.54 9.01
CA ASP A 89 -9.32 17.86 10.42
C ASP A 89 -9.56 16.63 11.32
N LYS A 90 -10.52 15.76 10.98
CA LYS A 90 -10.79 14.52 11.71
C LYS A 90 -9.70 13.46 11.59
N MET A 91 -8.87 13.54 10.56
CA MET A 91 -7.86 12.54 10.21
C MET A 91 -6.43 13.05 10.38
N ASP A 92 -6.25 14.34 10.69
CA ASP A 92 -4.98 15.07 10.77
C ASP A 92 -4.02 14.48 11.82
N ASP A 93 -4.56 13.99 12.94
CA ASP A 93 -3.78 13.33 14.00
C ASP A 93 -3.16 11.99 13.56
N THR A 94 -3.70 11.37 12.49
CA THR A 94 -3.32 10.03 12.04
C THR A 94 -2.58 10.04 10.70
N TYR A 95 -2.86 11.02 9.84
CA TYR A 95 -2.39 11.07 8.46
C TYR A 95 -1.69 12.40 8.14
N GLU A 96 -0.44 12.30 7.69
CA GLU A 96 0.31 13.46 7.21
C GLU A 96 -0.06 13.77 5.75
N TRP A 97 -0.77 14.87 5.53
CA TRP A 97 -1.24 15.23 4.20
C TRP A 97 -0.12 15.64 3.24
N ASN A 98 -0.15 15.09 2.04
CA ASN A 98 0.72 15.41 0.92
C ASN A 98 0.03 15.04 -0.40
N ASP A 99 0.00 15.98 -1.33
CA ASP A 99 -0.62 15.87 -2.66
C ASP A 99 -0.15 14.67 -3.49
N LEU A 100 0.99 14.06 -3.16
CA LEU A 100 1.55 12.93 -3.90
C LEU A 100 1.25 11.54 -3.32
N SER A 101 0.98 11.45 -2.02
CA SER A 101 0.99 10.15 -1.32
C SER A 101 -0.07 9.99 -0.24
N CYS A 102 -0.64 11.07 0.26
CA CYS A 102 -1.72 11.00 1.23
C CYS A 102 -2.63 12.22 1.09
N TYR A 103 -3.77 12.04 0.47
CA TYR A 103 -4.72 13.13 0.26
C TYR A 103 -6.15 12.62 0.29
N VAL A 104 -7.07 13.55 0.51
CA VAL A 104 -8.49 13.34 0.34
C VAL A 104 -9.03 14.44 -0.54
N GLU A 105 -9.88 14.07 -1.49
CA GLU A 105 -10.55 14.99 -2.40
C GLU A 105 -12.03 14.64 -2.53
N GLU A 106 -12.88 15.64 -2.76
CA GLU A 106 -14.28 15.41 -3.10
C GLU A 106 -14.36 14.94 -4.55
N THR A 107 -15.19 13.94 -4.84
CA THR A 107 -15.40 13.44 -6.20
C THR A 107 -16.39 14.35 -6.96
N ASN A 108 -16.78 13.95 -8.17
CA ASN A 108 -17.80 14.67 -8.94
C ASN A 108 -19.20 14.61 -8.31
N LYS A 109 -19.42 13.81 -7.24
CA LYS A 109 -20.68 13.74 -6.52
C LYS A 109 -20.53 14.42 -5.17
N ALA A 110 -21.42 15.37 -4.88
CA ALA A 110 -21.39 16.12 -3.63
C ALA A 110 -21.49 15.18 -2.41
N GLY A 111 -20.60 15.36 -1.44
CA GLY A 111 -20.52 14.53 -0.24
C GLY A 111 -19.93 13.14 -0.46
N GLU A 112 -19.31 12.88 -1.62
CA GLU A 112 -18.51 11.67 -1.90
C GLU A 112 -17.03 12.06 -1.94
N TYR A 113 -16.20 11.31 -1.24
CA TYR A 113 -14.77 11.59 -1.05
C TYR A 113 -13.93 10.40 -1.46
N LEU A 114 -12.79 10.66 -2.10
CA LEU A 114 -11.74 9.70 -2.37
C LEU A 114 -10.58 9.94 -1.41
N PHE A 115 -10.30 8.98 -0.54
CA PHE A 115 -9.07 8.94 0.23
C PHE A 115 -8.01 8.15 -0.54
N PHE A 116 -6.90 8.80 -0.85
CA PHE A 116 -5.73 8.20 -1.47
C PHE A 116 -4.60 8.05 -0.47
N LEU A 117 -4.03 6.84 -0.36
CA LEU A 117 -2.87 6.56 0.47
C LEU A 117 -1.87 5.66 -0.25
N ARG A 118 -0.66 6.17 -0.45
CA ARG A 118 0.48 5.45 -1.00
C ARG A 118 1.62 5.46 0.01
N LYS A 119 2.15 4.28 0.33
CA LYS A 119 3.39 4.13 1.12
C LYS A 119 4.34 3.19 0.42
N ARG A 120 5.64 3.42 0.57
CA ARG A 120 6.66 2.49 0.10
C ARG A 120 6.51 1.14 0.79
N ALA A 121 6.59 0.04 0.06
CA ALA A 121 6.42 -1.28 0.63
C ALA A 121 7.62 -1.71 1.50
N PRO A 122 7.44 -2.64 2.46
CA PRO A 122 8.53 -3.10 3.33
C PRO A 122 9.71 -3.72 2.56
N PHE A 123 9.43 -4.45 1.47
CA PHE A 123 10.40 -4.98 0.53
C PHE A 123 10.26 -4.25 -0.81
N ALA A 124 10.65 -2.98 -0.81
CA ALA A 124 10.45 -2.11 -1.95
C ALA A 124 11.24 -2.51 -3.19
N ASP A 125 12.39 -3.16 -3.02
CA ASP A 125 13.30 -3.49 -4.10
C ASP A 125 13.17 -5.00 -4.39
N ASN A 126 12.03 -5.39 -4.99
CA ASN A 126 11.74 -6.77 -5.39
C ASN A 126 11.24 -6.81 -6.84
N ILE A 127 11.00 -8.01 -7.38
CA ILE A 127 10.56 -8.19 -8.77
C ILE A 127 9.22 -7.53 -9.15
N GLU A 128 8.33 -7.20 -8.20
CA GLU A 128 7.06 -6.51 -8.46
C GLU A 128 7.22 -4.99 -8.66
N GLY A 129 8.41 -4.47 -8.36
CA GLY A 129 8.77 -3.07 -8.58
C GLY A 129 9.27 -2.78 -10.00
N HIS A 130 9.45 -3.82 -10.83
CA HIS A 130 10.00 -3.77 -12.19
C HIS A 130 8.95 -4.15 -13.24
#